data_AF-A0A0G0BJ61-F1
#
_entry.id   AF-A0A0G0BJ61-F1
#
_cell.length_a   1.000
_cell.length_b   1.000
_cell.length_c   1.000
_cell.angle_alpha   90.00
_cell.angle_beta   90.00
_cell.angle_gamma   90.00
#
_symmetry.space_group_name_H-M   'P 1'
#
loop_
_entity.id
_entity.type
_entity.pdbx_description
1 polymer ?
#
loop_
_entity_poly.entity_id
_entity_poly.type
_entity_poly.pdbx_seq_one_letter_code
_entity_poly.pdbx_strand_id
1 'polypeptide(L)'
;MKKLKNFLTFIREQGVFGFAIAFILGGAVSKVVSSFVNDIINPILGLALGAAGDLSSAYIALGKSKIMYGSFINVIIDFIVVALVVYFGVKKLKLDKLDSPKK
;
A
#
# COMPACT_ATOMS: atom_id res chain seq x y z
N MET A 1 -16.16 -16.80 -32.21
CA MET A 1 -14.69 -16.92 -32.19
C MET A 1 -13.96 -15.63 -32.61
N LYS A 2 -14.34 -14.96 -33.72
CA LYS A 2 -13.66 -13.73 -34.21
C LYS A 2 -13.62 -12.58 -33.18
N LYS A 3 -14.71 -12.34 -32.45
CA LYS A 3 -14.77 -11.31 -31.38
C LYS A 3 -13.79 -11.57 -30.21
N LEU A 4 -13.65 -12.83 -29.79
CA LEU A 4 -12.74 -13.21 -28.71
C LEU A 4 -11.28 -13.06 -29.13
N LYS A 5 -10.96 -13.44 -30.38
CA LYS A 5 -9.63 -13.24 -30.96
C LYS A 5 -9.28 -11.76 -31.06
N ASN A 6 -10.21 -10.92 -31.51
CA ASN A 6 -10.02 -9.46 -31.57
C ASN A 6 -9.81 -8.84 -30.18
N PHE A 7 -10.53 -9.33 -29.16
CA PHE A 7 -10.35 -8.88 -27.78
C PHE A 7 -8.99 -9.30 -27.20
N LEU A 8 -8.57 -10.55 -27.43
CA LEU A 8 -7.24 -11.04 -27.04
C LEU A 8 -6.13 -10.24 -27.74
N THR A 9 -6.30 -9.92 -29.02
CA THR A 9 -5.37 -9.04 -29.76
C THR A 9 -5.33 -7.64 -29.15
N PHE A 10 -6.47 -7.04 -28.83
CA PHE A 10 -6.56 -5.73 -28.18
C PHE A 10 -5.86 -5.69 -26.82
N ILE A 11 -6.12 -6.65 -25.93
CA ILE A 11 -5.49 -6.75 -24.59
C ILE A 11 -3.96 -6.81 -24.71
N ARG A 12 -3.47 -7.49 -25.76
CA ARG A 12 -2.04 -7.69 -26.02
C ARG A 12 -1.39 -6.46 -26.65
N GLU A 13 -2.04 -5.83 -27.63
CA GLU A 13 -1.53 -4.63 -28.32
C GLU A 13 -1.53 -3.39 -27.42
N GLN A 14 -2.53 -3.26 -26.55
CA GLN A 14 -2.67 -2.08 -25.67
C GLN A 14 -1.93 -2.23 -24.34
N GLY A 15 -1.12 -3.27 -24.15
CA GLY A 15 -0.36 -3.49 -22.90
C GLY A 15 -1.23 -3.69 -21.64
N VAL A 16 -2.55 -3.89 -21.81
CA VAL A 16 -3.52 -4.00 -20.70
C VAL A 16 -3.19 -5.16 -19.77
N PHE A 17 -2.62 -6.24 -20.32
CA PHE A 17 -2.20 -7.40 -19.54
C PHE A 17 -1.10 -7.05 -18.53
N GLY A 18 -0.12 -6.22 -18.91
CA GLY A 18 0.93 -5.76 -18.01
C GLY A 18 0.38 -4.86 -16.90
N PHE A 19 -0.54 -3.96 -17.25
CA PHE A 19 -1.24 -3.12 -16.27
C PHE A 19 -2.07 -3.93 -15.28
N ALA A 20 -2.82 -4.94 -15.76
CA ALA A 20 -3.63 -5.81 -14.91
C ALA A 20 -2.77 -6.57 -13.88
N ILE A 21 -1.62 -7.11 -14.31
CA ILE A 21 -0.67 -7.78 -13.41
C ILE A 21 -0.12 -6.80 -12.38
N ALA A 22 0.32 -5.61 -12.82
CA ALA A 22 0.85 -4.59 -11.93
C ALA A 22 -0.18 -4.14 -10.88
N PHE A 23 -1.44 -3.97 -11.27
CA PHE A 23 -2.53 -3.59 -10.38
C PHE A 23 -2.83 -4.66 -9.33
N ILE A 24 -2.96 -5.92 -9.75
CA ILE A 24 -3.22 -7.05 -8.84
C ILE A 24 -2.08 -7.23 -7.85
N LEU A 25 -0.83 -7.23 -8.33
CA LEU A 25 0.35 -7.33 -7.47
C LEU A 25 0.48 -6.13 -6.54
N GLY A 26 0.25 -4.91 -7.04
CA GLY A 26 0.26 -3.69 -6.23
C GLY A 26 -0.75 -3.72 -5.09
N GLY A 27 -1.98 -4.19 -5.37
CA GLY A 27 -3.01 -4.39 -4.35
C GLY A 27 -2.64 -5.45 -3.31
N ALA A 28 -2.02 -6.56 -3.73
CA ALA A 28 -1.57 -7.60 -2.82
C ALA A 28 -0.43 -7.11 -1.89
N VAL A 29 0.56 -6.40 -2.43
CA VAL A 29 1.66 -5.82 -1.64
C VAL A 29 1.13 -4.81 -0.64
N SER A 30 0.22 -3.92 -1.07
CA SER A 30 -0.42 -2.95 -0.17
C SER A 30 -1.10 -3.63 1.02
N LYS A 31 -1.87 -4.70 0.79
CA LYS A 31 -2.50 -5.48 1.87
C LYS A 31 -1.50 -6.07 2.86
N VAL A 32 -0.39 -6.64 2.38
CA VAL A 32 0.64 -7.21 3.26
C VAL A 32 1.26 -6.13 4.12
N VAL A 33 1.55 -4.96 3.56
CA VAL A 33 2.13 -3.86 4.32
C VAL A 33 1.12 -3.28 5.31
N SER A 34 -0.14 -3.07 4.92
CA SER A 34 -1.18 -2.61 5.83
C SER A 34 -1.39 -3.58 6.98
N SER A 35 -1.37 -4.90 6.74
CA SER A 35 -1.42 -5.89 7.82
C SER A 35 -0.19 -5.78 8.73
N PHE A 36 1.01 -5.63 8.18
CA PHE A 36 2.21 -5.42 9.01
C PHE A 36 2.09 -4.19 9.91
N VAL A 37 1.60 -3.06 9.40
CA VAL A 37 1.42 -1.86 10.22
C VAL A 37 0.32 -2.05 11.26
N ASN A 38 -0.86 -2.52 10.85
CA ASN A 38 -2.00 -2.66 11.76
C ASN A 38 -1.80 -3.76 12.82
N ASP A 39 -1.13 -4.86 12.47
CA ASP A 39 -1.00 -6.03 13.35
C ASP A 39 0.30 -6.02 14.16
N ILE A 40 1.33 -5.29 13.74
CA ILE A 40 2.64 -5.25 14.43
C ILE A 40 2.98 -3.84 14.90
N ILE A 41 2.95 -2.84 14.02
CA ILE A 41 3.39 -1.47 14.37
C ILE A 41 2.38 -0.79 15.31
N ASN A 42 1.08 -0.87 15.02
CA ASN A 42 0.04 -0.20 15.81
C ASN A 42 -0.05 -0.71 17.26
N PRO A 43 0.02 -2.03 17.54
CA PRO A 43 0.09 -2.51 18.91
C PRO A 43 1.31 -1.98 19.66
N ILE A 44 2.48 -1.94 19.01
CA ILE A 44 3.72 -1.42 19.63
C ILE A 44 3.60 0.07 19.93
N LEU A 45 3.07 0.86 18.99
CA LEU A 45 2.81 2.28 19.20
C LEU A 45 1.76 2.53 20.29
N GLY A 46 0.70 1.71 20.32
CA GLY A 46 -0.34 1.77 21.34
C GLY A 46 0.18 1.48 22.74
N LEU A 47 1.15 0.57 22.88
CA LEU A 47 1.84 0.32 24.14
C LEU A 47 2.75 1.49 24.54
N ALA A 48 3.48 2.08 23.59
CA ALA A 48 4.42 3.18 23.83
C ALA A 48 3.71 4.50 24.20
N LEU A 49 2.51 4.74 23.68
CA LEU A 49 1.73 5.97 23.93
C LEU A 49 0.86 5.91 25.20
N GLY A 50 0.83 4.77 25.90
CA GLY A 50 0.23 4.62 27.22
C GLY A 50 -1.29 4.45 27.24
N ALA A 51 -1.74 3.25 27.60
CA ALA A 51 -3.03 2.91 28.22
C ALA A 51 -4.38 3.30 27.54
N ALA A 52 -4.39 3.82 26.31
CA ALA A 52 -5.60 3.91 25.49
C ALA A 52 -5.37 3.12 24.21
N GLY A 53 -5.90 1.88 24.18
CA GLY A 53 -5.61 0.89 23.14
C GLY A 53 -5.76 1.41 21.72
N ASP A 54 -4.94 0.86 20.81
CA ASP A 54 -4.95 1.08 19.36
C ASP A 54 -4.92 2.55 18.92
N LEU A 55 -3.85 2.98 18.24
CA LEU A 55 -3.67 4.36 17.78
C LEU A 55 -4.88 4.87 16.98
N SER A 56 -5.56 3.96 16.26
CA SER A 56 -6.80 4.21 15.54
C SER A 56 -7.94 4.77 16.42
N SER A 57 -8.01 4.37 17.70
CA SER A 57 -9.08 4.75 18.62
C SER A 57 -8.86 6.11 19.29
N ALA A 58 -7.69 6.73 19.10
CA ALA A 58 -7.39 8.03 19.69
C ALA A 58 -8.30 9.12 19.11
N TYR A 59 -9.10 9.74 20.00
CA TYR A 59 -10.05 10.79 19.62
C TYR A 59 -9.97 12.00 20.55
N ILE A 60 -10.27 13.17 20.00
CA ILE A 60 -10.55 14.38 20.77
C ILE A 60 -12.06 14.54 20.82
N ALA A 61 -12.62 14.67 22.03
CA ALA A 61 -14.03 14.96 22.23
C ALA A 61 -14.28 16.46 22.10
N LEU A 62 -15.09 16.86 21.12
CA LEU A 62 -15.60 18.22 20.95
C LEU A 62 -17.11 18.19 21.19
N GLY A 63 -17.50 18.37 22.46
CA GLY A 63 -18.89 18.27 22.89
C GLY A 63 -19.46 16.87 22.65
N LYS A 64 -20.49 16.75 21.78
CA LYS A 64 -21.11 15.47 21.40
C LYS A 64 -20.40 14.76 20.23
N SER A 65 -19.44 15.41 19.58
CA SER A 65 -18.75 14.87 18.41
C SER A 65 -17.35 14.37 18.77
N LYS A 66 -16.93 13.26 18.16
CA LYS A 66 -15.61 12.65 18.36
C LYS A 66 -14.78 12.84 17.10
N ILE A 67 -13.65 13.52 17.20
CA ILE A 67 -12.67 13.62 16.11
C ILE A 67 -11.62 12.54 16.30
N MET A 68 -11.66 11.49 15.47
CA MET A 68 -10.73 10.36 15.51
C MET A 68 -9.43 10.70 14.78
N TYR A 69 -8.61 11.57 15.37
CA TYR A 69 -7.31 11.95 14.80
C TYR A 69 -6.34 10.76 14.71
N GLY A 70 -6.51 9.76 15.58
CA GLY A 70 -5.73 8.53 15.59
C GLY A 70 -5.80 7.73 14.30
N SER A 71 -7.02 7.59 13.75
CA SER A 71 -7.26 6.94 12.46
C SER A 71 -6.52 7.65 11.31
N PHE A 72 -6.49 8.98 11.32
CA PHE A 72 -5.78 9.76 10.31
C PHE A 72 -4.25 9.56 10.40
N ILE A 73 -3.69 9.55 11.60
CA ILE A 73 -2.26 9.27 11.81
C ILE A 73 -1.91 7.85 11.35
N ASN A 74 -2.77 6.87 11.63
CA ASN A 74 -2.57 5.50 11.16
C ASN A 74 -2.47 5.43 9.62
N VAL A 75 -3.37 6.11 8.90
CA VAL A 75 -3.33 6.16 7.43
C VAL A 75 -2.03 6.80 6.91
N ILE A 76 -1.50 7.82 7.60
CA ILE A 76 -0.21 8.43 7.23
C ILE A 76 0.94 7.44 7.44
N ILE A 77 0.93 6.70 8.55
CA ILE A 77 1.95 5.67 8.85
C ILE A 77 1.89 4.57 7.79
N ASP A 78 0.70 4.03 7.50
CA ASP A 78 0.47 3.04 6.44
C ASP A 78 1.07 3.51 5.10
N PHE A 79 0.76 4.75 4.71
CA PHE A 79 1.27 5.33 3.47
C PHE A 79 2.81 5.40 3.44
N ILE A 80 3.43 5.89 4.51
CA ILE A 80 4.90 5.99 4.61
C ILE A 80 5.55 4.61 4.55
N VAL A 81 5.00 3.61 5.26
CA VAL A 81 5.56 2.25 5.28
C VAL A 81 5.41 1.60 3.91
N VAL A 82 4.26 1.71 3.24
CA VAL A 82 4.07 1.21 1.87
C VAL A 82 5.09 1.86 0.93
N ALA A 83 5.25 3.18 0.98
CA ALA A 83 6.20 3.90 0.14
C ALA A 83 7.65 3.43 0.39
N LEU A 84 8.04 3.24 1.64
CA LEU A 84 9.38 2.74 2.00
C LEU A 84 9.61 1.31 1.52
N VAL A 85 8.66 0.40 1.75
CA VAL A 85 8.78 -1.00 1.31
C VAL A 85 8.89 -1.09 -0.21
N VAL A 86 8.09 -0.30 -0.95
CA VAL A 86 8.18 -0.24 -2.41
C VAL A 86 9.54 0.31 -2.86
N TYR A 87 10.00 1.41 -2.25
CA TYR A 87 11.32 2.00 -2.56
C TYR A 87 12.46 1.00 -2.33
N PHE A 88 12.50 0.37 -1.16
CA PHE A 88 13.53 -0.61 -0.84
C PHE A 88 13.40 -1.88 -1.69
N GLY A 89 12.19 -2.32 -2.02
CA GLY A 89 11.96 -3.44 -2.93
C GLY A 89 12.57 -3.19 -4.31
N VAL A 90 12.27 -2.03 -4.91
CA VAL A 90 12.82 -1.61 -6.21
C VAL A 90 14.36 -1.55 -6.16
N LYS A 91 14.91 -0.92 -5.11
CA LYS A 91 16.36 -0.75 -4.93
C LYS A 91 17.10 -2.07 -4.68
N LYS A 92 16.52 -2.98 -3.90
CA LYS A 92 17.13 -4.29 -3.58
C LYS A 92 17.13 -5.22 -4.78
N LEU A 93 16.07 -5.17 -5.59
CA LEU A 93 15.97 -5.93 -6.84
C LEU A 93 16.82 -5.32 -7.97
N LYS A 94 17.49 -4.19 -7.73
CA LYS A 94 18.28 -3.45 -8.73
C LYS A 94 17.48 -3.15 -10.01
N LEU A 95 16.16 -3.01 -9.91
CA LEU A 95 15.30 -2.74 -11.07
C LEU A 95 15.59 -1.34 -11.66
N ASP A 96 16.10 -0.43 -10.83
CA ASP A 96 16.68 0.85 -11.22
C ASP A 96 17.87 0.72 -12.19
N LYS A 97 18.56 -0.43 -12.22
CA LYS A 97 19.70 -0.69 -13.11
C LYS A 97 19.33 -1.38 -14.41
N LEU A 98 18.13 -1.93 -14.54
CA LEU A 98 17.67 -2.59 -15.76
C LEU A 98 17.28 -1.59 -16.85
N ASP A 99 16.98 -0.35 -16.46
CA ASP A 99 16.68 0.76 -17.37
C ASP A 99 17.92 1.63 -17.67
N SER A 100 19.11 1.18 -17.27
CA SER A 100 20.34 1.77 -17.79
C SER A 100 20.44 1.39 -19.28
N PRO A 101 20.39 2.37 -20.20
CA PRO A 101 20.66 2.09 -21.61
C PRO A 101 22.05 1.45 -21.65
N LYS A 102 22.12 0.20 -22.11
CA LYS A 102 23.39 -0.45 -22.42
C LYS A 102 24.14 0.52 -23.35
N LYS A 103 25.20 1.15 -22.84
CA LYS A 103 26.23 1.72 -23.70
C LYS A 103 26.88 0.59 -24.48
#